data_AF-A0A653N3B7-F1
#
_entry.id   AF-A0A653N3B7-F1
#
_cell.length_a   1.000
_cell.length_b   1.000
_cell.length_c   1.000
_cell.angle_alpha   90.00
_cell.angle_beta   90.00
_cell.angle_gamma   90.00
#
_symmetry.space_group_name_H-M   'P 1'
#
loop_
_entity.id
_entity.type
_entity.pdbx_description
1 polymer ?
#
loop_
_entity_poly.entity_id
_entity_poly.type
_entity_poly.pdbx_seq_one_letter_code
_entity_poly.pdbx_strand_id
1 'polypeptide(L)'
;MLAIIAILVLLAIVGLGVLKGLGRRKLREAGESKQARIPATLQEFGRSVILGTDTAGAVALIEGLPKSRLKSLRPGVWGLNQISKEDAVIEVWPAGSGAEVLVTSLEENFGFPQGLDGWQRFTGQLEAAATAQGVAVQRGARAFQYQPAPANSLDRAHWVLAKVVAR
;
A
#
# COMPACT_ATOMS: atom_id res chain seq x y z
N MET A 1 22.49 51.70 -15.33
CA MET A 1 21.23 50.92 -15.19
C MET A 1 21.29 49.57 -15.90
N LEU A 2 21.66 49.51 -17.18
CA LEU A 2 21.79 48.26 -17.96
C LEU A 2 22.70 47.19 -17.32
N ALA A 3 23.84 47.59 -16.75
CA ALA A 3 24.77 46.67 -16.08
C ALA A 3 24.19 45.99 -14.82
N ILE A 4 23.35 46.71 -14.07
CA ILE A 4 22.72 46.17 -12.85
C ILE A 4 21.62 45.16 -13.23
N ILE A 5 20.85 45.46 -14.28
CA ILE A 5 19.82 44.55 -14.82
C ILE A 5 20.47 43.27 -15.34
N ALA A 6 21.59 43.37 -16.06
CA ALA A 6 22.31 42.21 -16.57
C ALA A 6 22.82 41.29 -15.43
N ILE A 7 23.34 41.86 -14.35
CA ILE A 7 23.81 41.11 -13.17
C ILE A 7 22.64 40.41 -12.46
N LEU A 8 21.50 41.07 -12.31
CA LEU A 8 20.32 40.48 -11.68
C LEU A 8 19.74 39.32 -12.50
N VAL A 9 19.73 39.43 -13.83
CA VAL A 9 19.30 38.34 -14.73
C VAL A 9 20.25 37.15 -14.62
N LEU A 10 21.57 37.40 -14.55
CA LEU A 10 22.55 36.33 -14.41
C LEU A 10 22.41 35.58 -13.08
N LEU A 11 22.23 36.32 -11.97
CA LEU A 11 21.99 35.75 -10.65
C LEU A 11 20.69 34.94 -10.59
N ALA A 12 19.63 35.39 -11.27
CA ALA A 12 18.37 34.65 -11.35
C ALA A 12 18.55 33.31 -12.10
N ILE A 13 19.28 33.28 -13.22
CA ILE A 13 19.51 32.05 -14.00
C ILE A 13 20.35 31.04 -13.19
N VAL A 14 21.44 31.50 -12.56
CA VAL A 14 22.31 30.64 -11.74
C VAL A 14 21.56 30.14 -10.50
N GLY A 15 20.81 31.01 -9.81
CA GLY A 15 19.98 30.64 -8.66
C GLY A 15 18.91 29.59 -9.01
N LEU A 16 18.26 29.72 -10.18
CA LEU A 16 17.26 28.77 -10.64
C LEU A 16 17.88 27.40 -11.00
N GLY A 17 19.09 27.38 -11.55
CA GLY A 17 19.85 26.16 -11.85
C GLY A 17 20.23 25.39 -10.59
N VAL A 18 20.72 26.09 -9.56
CA VAL A 18 21.10 25.50 -8.26
C VAL A 18 19.87 24.97 -7.51
N LEU A 19 18.75 25.70 -7.51
CA LEU A 19 17.47 25.24 -6.93
C LEU A 19 16.94 23.98 -7.63
N LYS A 20 17.00 23.91 -8.97
CA LYS A 20 16.63 22.72 -9.73
C LYS A 20 17.56 21.52 -9.44
N GLY A 21 18.86 21.76 -9.29
CA GLY A 21 19.84 20.72 -8.95
C GLY A 21 19.64 20.14 -7.55
N LEU A 22 19.46 20.99 -6.55
CA LEU A 22 19.17 20.59 -5.17
C LEU A 22 17.82 19.89 -5.04
N GLY A 23 16.80 20.36 -5.77
CA GLY A 23 15.48 19.71 -5.84
C GLY A 23 15.56 18.29 -6.41
N ARG A 24 16.30 18.09 -7.51
CA ARG A 24 16.52 16.75 -8.09
C ARG A 24 17.31 15.84 -7.16
N ARG A 25 18.33 16.36 -6.46
CA ARG A 25 19.11 15.57 -5.51
C ARG A 25 18.26 15.13 -4.31
N LYS A 26 17.45 16.04 -3.75
CA LYS A 26 16.52 15.71 -2.66
C LYS A 26 15.43 14.72 -3.09
N LEU A 27 14.91 14.83 -4.31
CA LEU A 27 13.94 13.85 -4.84
C LEU A 27 14.56 12.46 -5.00
N ARG A 28 15.83 12.40 -5.44
CA ARG A 28 16.57 11.15 -5.57
C ARG A 28 16.93 10.53 -4.21
N GLU A 29 17.43 11.32 -3.26
CA GLU A 29 17.69 10.89 -1.88
C GLU A 29 16.40 10.41 -1.19
N ALA A 30 15.28 11.11 -1.41
CA ALA A 30 13.97 10.70 -0.92
C ALA A 30 13.50 9.38 -1.57
N GLY A 31 13.72 9.20 -2.87
CA GLY A 31 13.45 7.95 -3.60
C GLY A 31 14.28 6.78 -3.08
N GLU A 32 15.59 6.95 -2.93
CA GLU A 32 16.52 5.95 -2.40
C GLU A 32 16.14 5.54 -0.96
N SER A 33 15.73 6.50 -0.11
CA SER A 33 15.27 6.23 1.25
C SER A 33 13.95 5.44 1.32
N LYS A 34 13.06 5.63 0.34
CA LYS A 34 11.80 4.87 0.23
C LYS A 34 12.05 3.47 -0.28
N GLN A 35 12.92 3.31 -1.27
CA GLN A 35 13.30 2.02 -1.83
C GLN A 35 13.86 1.08 -0.74
N ALA A 36 14.71 1.61 0.15
CA ALA A 36 15.28 0.84 1.26
C ALA A 36 14.23 0.34 2.28
N ARG A 37 13.05 0.97 2.35
CA ARG A 37 11.96 0.59 3.27
C ARG A 37 11.00 -0.43 2.68
N ILE A 38 11.05 -0.68 1.37
CA ILE A 38 10.14 -1.60 0.67
C ILE A 38 10.06 -2.96 1.38
N PRO A 39 11.16 -3.64 1.75
CA PRO A 39 11.07 -4.95 2.39
C PRO A 39 10.27 -4.94 3.70
N ALA A 40 10.51 -3.94 4.58
CA ALA A 40 9.79 -3.80 5.84
C ALA A 40 8.32 -3.43 5.61
N THR A 41 8.04 -2.56 4.64
CA THR A 41 6.67 -2.19 4.26
C THR A 41 5.87 -3.38 3.73
N LEU A 42 6.46 -4.21 2.86
CA LEU A 42 5.83 -5.42 2.35
C LEU A 42 5.61 -6.45 3.45
N GLN A 43 6.55 -6.57 4.40
CA GLN A 43 6.37 -7.43 5.58
C GLN A 43 5.14 -7.01 6.39
N GLU A 44 4.94 -5.71 6.61
CA GLU A 44 3.79 -5.19 7.35
C GLU A 44 2.46 -5.37 6.59
N PHE A 45 2.44 -5.16 5.27
CA PHE A 45 1.28 -5.54 4.45
C PHE A 45 1.00 -7.04 4.48
N GLY A 46 2.06 -7.85 4.65
CA GLY A 46 1.98 -9.30 4.74
C GLY A 46 1.39 -9.81 6.05
N ARG A 47 1.20 -8.95 7.06
CA ARG A 47 0.60 -9.32 8.35
C ARG A 47 -0.92 -9.41 8.24
N SER A 48 -1.40 -10.50 7.66
CA SER A 48 -2.83 -10.79 7.53
C SER A 48 -3.52 -11.03 8.88
N VAL A 49 -4.84 -10.98 8.88
CA VAL A 49 -5.69 -11.27 10.06
C VAL A 49 -6.45 -12.56 9.80
N ILE A 50 -6.18 -13.59 10.59
CA ILE A 50 -6.92 -14.85 10.55
C ILE A 50 -7.99 -14.80 11.63
N LEU A 51 -9.24 -14.96 11.22
CA LEU A 51 -10.42 -14.92 12.06
C LEU A 51 -10.96 -16.35 12.24
N GLY A 52 -11.31 -16.71 13.47
CA GLY A 52 -11.95 -17.97 13.83
C GLY A 52 -13.43 -18.01 13.45
N THR A 53 -13.77 -17.58 12.24
CA THR A 53 -15.11 -17.60 11.65
C THR A 53 -15.00 -17.93 10.17
N ASP A 54 -16.09 -18.34 9.54
CA ASP A 54 -16.10 -18.64 8.10
C ASP A 54 -15.95 -17.36 7.25
N THR A 55 -15.82 -17.53 5.93
CA THR A 55 -15.63 -16.40 5.01
C THR A 55 -16.80 -15.43 5.03
N ALA A 56 -18.03 -15.93 5.22
CA ALA A 56 -19.23 -15.09 5.31
C ALA A 56 -19.23 -14.23 6.58
N GLY A 57 -18.86 -14.80 7.73
CA GLY A 57 -18.72 -14.09 8.99
C GLY A 57 -17.61 -13.04 8.94
N ALA A 58 -16.47 -13.36 8.31
CA ALA A 58 -15.39 -12.39 8.11
C ALA A 58 -15.83 -11.21 7.21
N VAL A 59 -16.55 -11.48 6.12
CA VAL A 59 -17.13 -10.44 5.27
C VAL A 59 -18.11 -9.57 6.06
N ALA A 60 -18.98 -10.17 6.87
CA ALA A 60 -19.94 -9.44 7.69
C ALA A 60 -19.24 -8.51 8.72
N LEU A 61 -18.15 -8.97 9.34
CA LEU A 61 -17.31 -8.15 10.23
C LEU A 61 -16.75 -6.94 9.49
N ILE A 62 -16.18 -7.14 8.30
CA ILE A 62 -15.61 -6.06 7.47
C ILE A 62 -16.68 -5.05 7.07
N GLU A 63 -17.85 -5.51 6.65
CA GLU A 63 -18.96 -4.66 6.23
C GLU A 63 -19.53 -3.80 7.36
N GLY A 64 -19.36 -4.23 8.62
CA GLY A 64 -19.71 -3.48 9.82
C GLY A 64 -18.69 -2.41 10.23
N LEU A 65 -17.50 -2.35 9.60
CA LEU A 65 -16.47 -1.37 9.93
C LEU A 65 -16.71 0.00 9.27
N PRO A 66 -16.15 1.10 9.82
CA PRO A 66 -16.21 2.41 9.18
C PRO A 66 -15.56 2.43 7.78
N LYS A 67 -16.34 2.74 6.73
CA LYS A 67 -15.91 2.66 5.32
C LYS A 67 -15.22 3.92 4.77
N SER A 68 -14.49 4.65 5.61
CA SER A 68 -13.92 5.96 5.21
C SER A 68 -12.90 5.83 4.06
N ARG A 69 -12.08 4.77 4.06
CA ARG A 69 -11.07 4.49 3.01
C ARG A 69 -11.20 3.14 2.32
N LEU A 70 -12.02 2.24 2.86
CA LEU A 70 -12.30 0.94 2.28
C LEU A 70 -13.42 1.06 1.24
N LYS A 71 -13.17 0.67 -0.01
CA LYS A 71 -14.15 0.72 -1.10
C LYS A 71 -14.37 -0.68 -1.63
N SER A 72 -15.62 -1.12 -1.72
CA SER A 72 -15.94 -2.38 -2.39
C SER A 72 -15.58 -2.28 -3.87
N LEU A 73 -14.78 -3.24 -4.36
CA LEU A 73 -14.44 -3.37 -5.78
C LEU A 73 -15.36 -4.40 -6.45
N ARG A 74 -15.64 -5.48 -5.72
CA ARG A 74 -16.58 -6.56 -6.06
C ARG A 74 -16.96 -7.30 -4.76
N PRO A 75 -17.97 -8.18 -4.74
CA PRO A 75 -18.33 -8.92 -3.53
C PRO A 75 -17.11 -9.66 -2.93
N GLY A 76 -16.84 -9.42 -1.64
CA GLY A 76 -15.71 -10.05 -0.93
C GLY A 76 -14.33 -9.46 -1.22
N VAL A 77 -14.25 -8.36 -2.00
CA VAL A 77 -12.99 -7.72 -2.36
C VAL A 77 -13.10 -6.21 -2.21
N TRP A 78 -12.12 -5.64 -1.51
CA TRP A 78 -12.09 -4.22 -1.23
C TRP A 78 -10.75 -3.60 -1.60
N GLY A 79 -10.82 -2.35 -2.03
CA GLY A 79 -9.69 -1.49 -2.27
C GLY A 79 -9.50 -0.55 -1.08
N LEU A 80 -8.27 -0.41 -0.60
CA LEU A 80 -7.90 0.60 0.37
C LEU A 80 -7.33 1.82 -0.36
N ASN A 81 -8.11 2.90 -0.41
CA ASN A 81 -7.79 4.05 -1.24
C ASN A 81 -6.88 5.06 -0.52
N GLN A 82 -5.69 5.30 -1.06
CA GLN A 82 -4.79 6.38 -0.63
C GLN A 82 -4.55 7.41 -1.76
N ILE A 83 -4.35 6.93 -2.98
CA ILE A 83 -4.13 7.61 -4.25
C ILE A 83 -5.13 7.05 -5.27
N SER A 84 -5.19 5.73 -5.39
CA SER A 84 -6.12 4.99 -6.24
C SER A 84 -6.93 3.99 -5.41
N LYS A 85 -8.05 3.51 -5.96
CA LYS A 85 -8.84 2.47 -5.28
C LYS A 85 -8.08 1.14 -5.18
N GLU A 86 -7.03 0.94 -5.97
CA GLU A 86 -6.31 -0.34 -6.12
C GLU A 86 -4.92 -0.30 -5.45
N ASP A 87 -4.62 0.73 -4.67
CA ASP A 87 -3.33 0.86 -3.96
C ASP A 87 -3.03 -0.35 -3.08
N ALA A 88 -4.05 -0.87 -2.40
CA ALA A 88 -4.03 -2.17 -1.74
C ALA A 88 -5.38 -2.86 -1.94
N VAL A 89 -5.35 -4.06 -2.51
CA VAL A 89 -6.52 -4.92 -2.69
C VAL A 89 -6.56 -5.92 -1.54
N ILE A 90 -7.68 -5.95 -0.82
CA ILE A 90 -7.96 -6.80 0.32
C ILE A 90 -8.99 -7.84 -0.10
N GLU A 91 -8.71 -9.10 0.21
CA GLU A 91 -9.64 -10.22 0.01
C GLU A 91 -9.78 -11.05 1.29
N VAL A 92 -10.84 -11.85 1.32
CA VAL A 92 -11.08 -12.86 2.36
C VAL A 92 -10.93 -14.23 1.75
N TRP A 93 -9.96 -15.01 2.22
CA TRP A 93 -9.70 -16.38 1.77
C TRP A 93 -10.03 -17.39 2.89
N PRO A 94 -10.45 -18.62 2.57
CA PRO A 94 -10.58 -19.66 3.58
C PRO A 94 -9.21 -20.04 4.16
N ALA A 95 -9.14 -20.25 5.48
CA ALA A 95 -7.91 -20.58 6.19
C ALA A 95 -8.17 -21.63 7.28
N GLY A 96 -7.95 -22.91 6.94
CA GLY A 96 -8.23 -24.02 7.86
C GLY A 96 -9.70 -24.02 8.31
N SER A 97 -9.93 -23.88 9.62
CA SER A 97 -11.27 -23.78 10.21
C SER A 97 -11.83 -22.36 10.27
N GLY A 98 -11.14 -21.37 9.70
CA GLY A 98 -11.52 -19.96 9.73
C GLY A 98 -11.34 -19.26 8.39
N ALA A 99 -11.21 -17.94 8.43
CA ALA A 99 -11.05 -17.09 7.27
C ALA A 99 -9.90 -16.10 7.49
N GLU A 100 -9.10 -15.88 6.46
CA GLU A 100 -7.99 -14.94 6.48
C GLU A 100 -8.34 -13.70 5.67
N VAL A 101 -8.18 -12.53 6.29
CA VAL A 101 -8.30 -11.22 5.67
C VAL A 101 -6.90 -10.72 5.36
N LEU A 102 -6.60 -10.52 4.08
CA LEU A 102 -5.24 -10.31 3.61
C LEU A 102 -5.20 -9.37 2.42
N VAL A 103 -4.04 -8.73 2.23
CA VAL A 103 -3.77 -7.97 1.01
C VAL A 103 -3.27 -8.91 -0.08
N THR A 104 -3.94 -8.93 -1.22
CA THR A 104 -3.61 -9.79 -2.37
C THR A 104 -2.75 -9.11 -3.41
N SER A 105 -2.89 -7.79 -3.55
CA SER A 105 -2.15 -6.96 -4.50
C SER A 105 -1.92 -5.56 -3.93
N LEU A 106 -0.76 -4.98 -4.25
CA LEU A 106 -0.42 -3.58 -3.99
C LEU A 106 -0.01 -2.94 -5.32
N GLU A 107 -0.66 -1.84 -5.69
CA GLU A 107 -0.21 -1.05 -6.84
C GLU A 107 1.01 -0.20 -6.46
N GLU A 108 2.03 -0.23 -7.31
CA GLU A 108 3.21 0.59 -7.13
C GLU A 108 2.98 2.01 -7.65
N ASN A 109 2.94 2.95 -6.71
CA ASN A 109 2.79 4.37 -6.99
C ASN A 109 4.05 5.12 -6.62
N PHE A 110 4.69 5.76 -7.61
CA PHE A 110 5.97 6.45 -7.46
C PHE A 110 7.12 5.56 -6.97
N GLY A 111 7.17 4.30 -7.41
CA GLY A 111 8.24 3.36 -7.05
C GLY A 111 8.08 2.72 -5.66
N PHE A 112 6.91 2.84 -5.03
CA PHE A 112 6.67 2.36 -3.67
C PHE A 112 5.18 1.98 -3.42
N PRO A 113 4.88 0.89 -2.69
CA PRO A 113 3.52 0.52 -2.34
C PRO A 113 2.89 1.52 -1.35
N GLN A 114 1.65 1.94 -1.59
CA GLN A 114 0.96 2.96 -0.79
C GLN A 114 -0.10 2.35 0.13
N GLY A 115 -0.52 3.09 1.15
CA GLY A 115 -1.68 2.72 1.97
C GLY A 115 -1.38 1.92 3.24
N LEU A 116 -0.11 1.81 3.66
CA LEU A 116 0.27 0.99 4.84
C LEU A 116 -0.45 1.44 6.12
N ASP A 117 -0.48 2.75 6.40
CA ASP A 117 -1.18 3.30 7.58
C ASP A 117 -2.68 2.94 7.56
N GLY A 118 -3.28 2.91 6.37
CA GLY A 118 -4.67 2.52 6.20
C GLY A 118 -4.87 1.05 6.49
N TRP A 119 -3.99 0.18 5.99
CA TRP A 119 -4.01 -1.25 6.27
C TRP A 119 -3.85 -1.56 7.78
N GLN A 120 -2.89 -0.91 8.45
CA GLN A 120 -2.68 -1.08 9.88
C GLN A 120 -3.89 -0.63 10.71
N ARG A 121 -4.49 0.52 10.37
CA ARG A 121 -5.73 0.99 11.03
C ARG A 121 -6.91 0.05 10.78
N PHE A 122 -7.09 -0.38 9.53
CA PHE A 122 -8.16 -1.30 9.15
C PHE A 122 -8.04 -2.62 9.92
N THR A 123 -6.85 -3.24 9.95
CA THR A 123 -6.67 -4.49 10.69
C THR A 123 -6.85 -4.28 12.19
N GLY A 124 -6.35 -3.19 12.78
CA GLY A 124 -6.61 -2.90 14.19
C GLY A 124 -8.10 -2.77 14.53
N GLN A 125 -8.89 -2.14 13.65
CA GLN A 125 -10.35 -2.04 13.81
C GLN A 125 -11.04 -3.40 13.64
N LEU A 126 -10.62 -4.19 12.67
CA LEU A 126 -11.13 -5.53 12.42
C LEU A 126 -10.87 -6.46 13.61
N GLU A 127 -9.66 -6.46 14.16
CA GLU A 127 -9.31 -7.27 15.33
C GLU A 127 -10.11 -6.87 16.57
N ALA A 128 -10.27 -5.56 16.80
CA ALA A 128 -11.08 -5.06 17.90
C ALA A 128 -12.55 -5.48 17.76
N ALA A 129 -13.12 -5.37 16.56
CA ALA A 129 -14.50 -5.77 16.28
C ALA A 129 -14.70 -7.29 16.43
N ALA A 130 -13.77 -8.10 15.90
CA ALA A 130 -13.81 -9.55 16.04
C ALA A 130 -13.72 -9.98 17.51
N THR A 131 -12.79 -9.40 18.26
CA THR A 131 -12.61 -9.69 19.70
C THR A 131 -13.87 -9.31 20.50
N ALA A 132 -14.49 -8.17 20.20
CA ALA A 132 -15.73 -7.75 20.84
C ALA A 132 -16.91 -8.71 20.59
N GLN A 133 -16.87 -9.47 19.49
CA GLN A 133 -17.86 -10.50 19.15
C GLN A 133 -17.43 -11.91 19.57
N GLY A 134 -16.34 -12.05 20.32
CA GLY A 134 -15.83 -13.36 20.76
C GLY A 134 -15.22 -14.21 19.65
N VAL A 135 -14.93 -13.63 18.47
CA VAL A 135 -14.26 -14.31 17.37
C VAL A 135 -12.76 -14.34 17.65
N ALA A 136 -12.16 -15.53 17.61
CA ALA A 136 -10.71 -15.68 17.80
C ALA A 136 -9.94 -14.97 16.68
N VAL A 137 -8.82 -14.33 17.04
CA VAL A 137 -7.98 -13.56 16.10
C VAL A 137 -6.55 -14.07 16.17
N GLN A 138 -5.94 -14.27 15.02
CA GLN A 138 -4.52 -14.60 14.88
C GLN A 138 -3.90 -13.76 13.75
N ARG A 139 -2.57 -13.58 13.79
CA ARG A 139 -1.84 -12.90 12.71
C ARG A 139 -1.17 -13.92 11.81
N GLY A 140 -1.45 -13.83 10.51
CA GLY A 140 -0.73 -14.57 9.48
C GLY A 140 0.47 -13.79 8.96
N ALA A 141 1.27 -14.44 8.14
CA ALA A 141 2.41 -13.84 7.47
C ALA A 141 2.42 -14.27 6.00
N ARG A 142 2.36 -13.29 5.10
CA ARG A 142 2.37 -13.46 3.65
C ARG A 142 3.52 -12.69 3.03
N ALA A 143 4.16 -13.29 2.04
CA ALA A 143 5.21 -12.64 1.26
C ALA A 143 4.62 -12.13 -0.06
N PHE A 144 5.24 -11.10 -0.62
CA PHE A 144 4.90 -10.54 -1.92
C PHE A 144 6.03 -10.78 -2.91
N GLN A 145 5.66 -10.93 -4.18
CA GLN A 145 6.56 -10.95 -5.32
C GLN A 145 6.29 -9.73 -6.19
N TYR A 146 7.36 -9.16 -6.75
CA TYR A 146 7.25 -8.04 -7.66
C TYR A 146 6.77 -8.50 -9.03
N GLN A 147 5.81 -7.79 -9.60
CA GLN A 147 5.32 -7.96 -10.95
C GLN A 147 5.49 -6.63 -11.71
N PRO A 148 6.43 -6.54 -12.65
CA PRO A 148 6.62 -5.32 -13.43
C PRO A 148 5.41 -5.06 -14.33
N ALA A 149 5.17 -3.78 -14.65
CA ALA A 149 4.21 -3.42 -15.67
C ALA A 149 4.57 -4.09 -17.01
N PRO A 150 3.59 -4.56 -17.79
CA PRO A 150 3.81 -5.03 -19.15
C PRO A 150 4.54 -3.98 -20.00
N ALA A 151 5.39 -4.43 -20.92
CA ALA A 151 5.99 -3.52 -21.89
C ALA A 151 4.89 -2.91 -22.77
N ASN A 152 4.98 -1.59 -23.01
CA ASN A 152 4.03 -0.83 -23.83
C ASN A 152 2.60 -0.74 -23.28
N SER A 153 2.39 -0.87 -21.96
CA SER A 153 1.10 -0.58 -21.30
C SER A 153 1.14 0.72 -20.50
N LEU A 154 -0.05 1.28 -20.21
CA LEU A 154 -0.23 2.31 -19.18
C LEU A 154 -0.40 1.74 -17.77
N ASP A 155 -0.45 0.41 -17.67
CA ASP A 155 -0.55 -0.31 -16.40
C ASP A 155 0.66 -0.05 -15.51
N ARG A 156 0.44 -0.14 -14.20
CA ARG A 156 1.47 0.07 -13.19
C ARG A 156 2.09 -1.27 -12.79
N ALA A 157 3.25 -1.20 -12.14
CA ALA A 157 3.82 -2.38 -11.51
C ALA A 157 3.01 -2.72 -10.25
N HIS A 158 3.02 -4.00 -9.88
CA HIS A 158 2.30 -4.49 -8.71
C HIS A 158 3.19 -5.36 -7.83
N TRP A 159 2.85 -5.43 -6.55
CA TRP A 159 3.32 -6.47 -5.65
C TRP A 159 2.15 -7.40 -5.37
N VAL A 160 2.27 -8.66 -5.80
CA VAL A 160 1.22 -9.67 -5.62
C VAL A 160 1.70 -10.72 -4.64
N LEU A 161 0.78 -11.44 -4.00
CA LEU A 161 1.16 -12.53 -3.09
C LEU A 161 2.08 -13.53 -3.79
N ALA A 162 3.18 -13.87 -3.11
CA ALA A 162 4.03 -14.97 -3.51
C ALA A 162 3.23 -16.27 -3.41
N LYS A 163 3.28 -17.10 -4.46
CA LYS A 163 2.66 -18.43 -4.42
C LYS A 163 3.28 -19.21 -3.26
N VAL A 164 2.44 -19.74 -2.37
CA VAL A 164 2.88 -20.70 -1.36
C VAL A 164 3.25 -21.97 -2.11
N VAL A 165 4.54 -22.21 -2.31
CA VAL A 165 5.03 -23.51 -2.75
C VAL A 165 4.93 -24.41 -1.53
N ALA A 166 3.89 -25.27 -1.49
CA ALA A 166 3.84 -26.36 -0.52
C ALA A 166 5.15 -27.16 -0.67
N ARG A 167 5.94 -27.22 0.40
CA ARG A 167 7.09 -28.12 0.50
C ARG A 167 6.63 -29.49 0.94
#